data_AF-A0A357D2B3-F1
#
_entry.id   AF-A0A357D2B3-F1
#
_cell.length_a   1.000
_cell.length_b   1.000
_cell.length_c   1.000
_cell.angle_alpha   90.00
_cell.angle_beta   90.00
_cell.angle_gamma   90.00
#
_symmetry.space_group_name_H-M   'P 1'
#
loop_
_entity.id
_entity.type
_entity.pdbx_description
1 polymer ?
#
loop_
_entity_poly.entity_id
_entity_poly.type
_entity_poly.pdbx_seq_one_letter_code
_entity_poly.pdbx_strand_id
1 'polypeptide(L)' 'SGAGKSTILRCINYLEPINSGEIYFENQSFNPLKSNIYRYRENFGFVFQSF' A
#
# COMPACT_ATOMS: atom_id res chain seq x y z
N SER A 1 18.65 7.99 -1.41
CA SER A 1 18.44 7.72 -2.84
C SER A 1 18.58 6.20 -3.06
N GLY A 2 17.60 5.53 -3.69
CA GLY A 2 17.72 4.14 -4.18
C GLY A 2 17.19 3.00 -3.29
N ALA A 3 17.10 3.15 -1.97
CA ALA A 3 16.75 2.03 -1.08
C ALA A 3 15.27 1.57 -1.09
N GLY A 4 14.44 2.05 -2.03
CA GLY A 4 13.05 1.58 -2.17
C GLY A 4 12.02 2.12 -1.17
N LYS A 5 12.34 3.13 -0.34
CA LYS A 5 11.39 3.70 0.64
C LYS A 5 10.07 4.16 0.01
N SER A 6 10.14 4.91 -1.09
CA SER A 6 8.93 5.37 -1.79
C SER A 6 8.15 4.21 -2.38
N THR A 7 8.84 3.19 -2.92
CA THR A 7 8.21 1.96 -3.42
C THR A 7 7.45 1.24 -2.31
N ILE A 8 8.04 1.08 -1.12
CA ILE A 8 7.37 0.46 0.03
C ILE A 8 6.09 1.20 0.40
N LEU A 9 6.15 2.54 0.51
CA LEU A 9 4.96 3.34 0.86
C LEU A 9 3.86 3.22 -0.20
N ARG A 10 4.23 3.16 -1.49
CA ARG A 10 3.31 2.91 -2.60
C ARG A 10 2.71 1.50 -2.55
N CYS A 11 3.50 0.48 -2.19
CA CYS A 11 3.02 -0.89 -2.02
C CYS A 11 2.02 -1.02 -0.87
N ILE A 12 2.28 -0.37 0.29
CA ILE A 12 1.38 -0.41 1.45
C ILE A 12 0.00 0.17 1.11
N ASN A 13 -0.05 1.25 0.33
CA ASN A 13 -1.30 1.86 -0.17
C ASN A 13 -1.83 1.23 -1.46
N TYR A 14 -1.16 0.19 -1.94
CA TYR A 14 -1.44 -0.51 -3.18
C TYR A 14 -1.57 0.42 -4.39
N LEU A 15 -0.74 1.48 -4.43
CA LEU A 15 -0.50 2.30 -5.64
C LEU A 15 0.47 1.59 -6.60
N GLU A 16 1.19 0.60 -6.08
CA GLU A 16 2.08 -0.29 -6.82
C GLU A 16 1.88 -1.71 -6.26
N PRO A 17 1.70 -2.75 -7.11
CA PRO A 17 1.50 -4.10 -6.63
C PRO A 17 2.81 -4.70 -6.10
N ILE A 18 2.72 -5.57 -5.09
CA ILE A 18 3.85 -6.39 -4.64
C ILE A 18 4.05 -7.58 -5.59
N ASN A 19 5.29 -7.99 -5.80
CA ASN A 19 5.59 -9.20 -6.60
C ASN A 19 5.39 -10.49 -5.79
N SER A 20 5.68 -10.44 -4.49
CA SER A 20 5.55 -11.57 -3.55
C SER A 20 5.42 -11.06 -2.11
N GLY A 21 5.02 -11.94 -1.20
CA GLY A 21 4.78 -11.63 0.20
C GLY A 21 3.32 -11.26 0.49
N GLU A 22 3.08 -10.77 1.70
CA GLU A 22 1.73 -10.47 2.19
C GLU A 22 1.73 -9.10 2.88
N ILE A 23 0.65 -8.34 2.69
CA ILE A 23 0.41 -7.09 3.39
C ILE A 23 -0.63 -7.35 4.46
N TYR A 24 -0.35 -6.92 5.68
CA TYR A 24 -1.28 -6.97 6.80
C TYR A 24 -1.58 -5.55 7.29
N PHE A 25 -2.85 -5.26 7.50
CA PHE A 25 -3.33 -4.03 8.14
C PHE A 25 -4.24 -4.41 9.30
N GLU A 26 -3.95 -3.90 10.50
CA GLU A 26 -4.68 -4.27 11.74
C GLU A 26 -4.83 -5.79 11.95
N ASN A 27 -3.75 -6.54 11.72
CA ASN A 27 -3.70 -8.01 11.75
C ASN A 27 -4.62 -8.73 10.75
N GLN A 28 -5.19 -8.02 9.78
CA GLN A 28 -5.95 -8.61 8.68
C GLN A 28 -5.12 -8.63 7.42
N SER A 29 -5.11 -9.77 6.72
CA SER A 29 -4.43 -9.86 5.43
C SER A 29 -5.18 -9.03 4.39
N PHE A 30 -4.45 -8.14 3.73
CA PHE A 30 -4.98 -7.37 2.61
C PHE A 30 -4.89 -8.22 1.34
N ASN A 31 -6.04 -8.48 0.72
CA ASN A 31 -6.11 -9.18 -0.55
C ASN A 31 -6.76 -8.27 -1.60
N PRO A 32 -5.99 -7.65 -2.52
CA PRO A 32 -6.50 -6.70 -3.49
C PRO A 32 -7.53 -7.28 -4.48
N LEU A 33 -7.59 -8.60 -4.65
CA LEU A 33 -8.60 -9.27 -5.49
C LEU A 33 -9.94 -9.48 -4.78
N LYS A 34 -9.95 -9.45 -3.44
CA LYS A 34 -11.14 -9.69 -2.60
C LYS A 34 -11.60 -8.44 -1.86
N SER A 35 -10.68 -7.51 -1.59
CA SER A 35 -10.91 -6.30 -0.81
C SER A 35 -11.26 -5.13 -1.74
N ASN A 36 -12.22 -4.31 -1.33
CA ASN A 36 -12.46 -3.03 -2.00
C ASN A 36 -11.30 -2.07 -1.70
N ILE A 37 -10.44 -1.86 -2.70
CA ILE A 37 -9.23 -1.05 -2.57
C ILE A 37 -9.50 0.42 -2.18
N TYR A 38 -10.64 0.98 -2.59
CA TYR A 38 -11.00 2.36 -2.25
C TYR A 38 -11.25 2.49 -0.75
N ARG A 39 -12.04 1.56 -0.18
CA ARG A 39 -12.31 1.50 1.27
C ARG A 39 -11.05 1.20 2.08
N TYR A 40 -10.12 0.42 1.53
CA TYR A 40 -8.83 0.20 2.18
C TYR A 40 -8.02 1.51 2.26
N ARG A 41 -7.96 2.27 1.16
CA ARG A 41 -7.21 3.54 1.09
C ARG A 41 -7.79 4.65 1.96
N GLU A 42 -9.08 4.60 2.32
CA GLU A 42 -9.68 5.54 3.29
C GLU A 42 -8.97 5.52 4.67
N ASN A 43 -8.31 4.42 5.02
CA ASN A 43 -7.57 4.30 6.29
C ASN A 43 -6.19 4.99 6.26
N PHE A 44 -5.75 5.52 5.11
CA PHE A 44 -4.42 6.08 4.94
C PHE A 44 -4.46 7.51 4.39
N GLY A 45 -3.84 8.44 5.11
CA GLY A 45 -3.49 9.76 4.59
C GLY A 45 -2.09 9.74 3.99
N PHE A 46 -1.94 10.20 2.75
CA PHE A 46 -0.64 10.21 2.05
C PHE A 46 -0.20 11.64 1.74
N VAL A 47 0.98 12.03 2.22
CA VAL A 47 1.61 13.31 1.88
C VAL A 47 2.72 13.05 0.88
N PHE A 48 2.54 13.55 -0.34
CA PHE A 48 3.57 13.47 -1.38
C PHE A 48 4.56 14.62 -1.23
N GLN A 49 5.85 14.30 -1.33
CA GLN A 49 6.92 15.28 -1.17
C GLN A 49 6.95 16.32 -2.33
N SER A 50 6.40 15.97 -3.49
CA SER A 50 6.21 16.84 -4.66
C SER A 50 5.00 16.39 -5.47
N PHE A 51 4.35 17.35 -6.14
CA PHE A 51 3.35 17.13 -7.19
C PHE A 51 4.03 17.11 -8.57
#